data_AF-A0A1B0ABY9-F1
#
_entry.id   AF-A0A1B0ABY9-F1
#
_cell.length_a   1.000
_cell.length_b   1.000
_cell.length_c   1.000
_cell.angle_alpha   90.00
_cell.angle_beta   90.00
_cell.angle_gamma   90.00
#
_symmetry.space_group_name_H-M   'P 1'
#
loop_
_entity.id
_entity.type
_entity.pdbx_description
1 polymer ?
#
loop_
_entity_poly.entity_id
_entity_poly.type
_entity_poly.pdbx_seq_one_letter_code
_entity_poly.pdbx_strand_id
1 'polypeptide(L)'
;MDFIDDDGQIDIVCQSAGSQFFDQVIGHIEDIVLSEEFQTLHDSFLDKYCMKFENKEENQLEHMDIFQKYTITFEKFLVNEVTKHMNNFDMKRFAKELRSYEANGQDPWDFRDSEIYELLHSFHDFQTFKELMLDYRSRKEGNMQHLNFDILITKPLLDE
;
A
#
# COMPACT_ATOMS: atom_id res chain seq x y z
N MET A 1 37.68 -37.98 20.00
CA MET A 1 38.06 -37.30 18.75
C MET A 1 36.78 -37.13 17.95
N ASP A 2 36.00 -36.06 18.19
CA ASP A 2 36.37 -34.65 17.92
C ASP A 2 36.63 -34.54 16.41
N PHE A 3 35.77 -33.94 15.59
CA PHE A 3 35.25 -32.57 15.69
C PHE A 3 33.79 -32.47 15.21
N ILE A 4 32.95 -31.89 16.07
CA ILE A 4 31.68 -31.25 15.68
C ILE A 4 32.01 -29.76 15.73
N ASP A 5 32.43 -29.18 14.62
CA ASP A 5 32.58 -27.74 14.45
C ASP A 5 32.44 -27.46 12.95
N ASP A 6 31.25 -27.00 12.56
CA ASP A 6 31.13 -25.81 11.74
C ASP A 6 29.72 -25.32 11.99
N ASP A 7 29.64 -24.39 12.94
CA ASP A 7 28.49 -23.56 13.20
C ASP A 7 27.82 -23.21 11.88
N GLY A 8 26.67 -23.84 11.66
CA GLY A 8 25.67 -23.39 10.70
C GLY A 8 25.16 -22.03 11.13
N GLN A 9 26.02 -21.02 11.05
CA GLN A 9 25.64 -19.67 10.77
C GLN A 9 25.05 -19.75 9.37
N ILE A 10 23.78 -20.16 9.35
CA ILE A 10 22.83 -19.77 8.32
C ILE A 10 22.77 -18.25 8.47
N ASP A 11 23.78 -17.62 7.88
CA ASP A 11 23.72 -16.26 7.43
C ASP A 11 22.57 -16.30 6.42
N ILE A 12 21.34 -16.08 6.90
CA ILE A 12 20.31 -15.43 6.12
C ILE A 12 20.84 -13.99 5.90
N VAL A 13 21.97 -13.86 5.22
CA VAL A 13 22.08 -12.86 4.20
C VAL A 13 21.00 -13.29 3.24
N CYS A 14 19.83 -12.68 3.43
CA CYS A 14 18.97 -12.33 2.32
C CYS A 14 19.93 -11.78 1.25
N GLN A 15 20.36 -12.65 0.33
CA GLN A 15 20.93 -12.23 -0.94
C GLN A 15 19.75 -11.62 -1.69
N SER A 16 19.27 -10.48 -1.20
CA SER A 16 18.23 -9.73 -1.85
C SER A 16 18.80 -9.34 -3.19
N ALA A 17 18.12 -9.76 -4.25
CA ALA A 17 18.38 -9.24 -5.58
C ALA A 17 18.07 -7.72 -5.64
N GLY A 18 17.36 -7.19 -4.64
CA GLY A 18 17.11 -5.78 -4.37
C GLY A 18 18.15 -5.18 -3.42
N SER A 19 18.14 -3.86 -3.26
CA SER A 19 18.98 -3.24 -2.25
C SER A 19 18.33 -3.39 -0.87
N GLN A 20 19.15 -3.66 0.14
CA GLN A 20 18.70 -3.70 1.55
C GLN A 20 17.90 -2.45 1.95
N PHE A 21 18.17 -1.30 1.34
CA PHE A 21 17.41 -0.09 1.54
C PHE A 21 15.99 -0.21 0.98
N PHE A 22 15.83 -0.72 -0.25
CA PHE A 22 14.53 -0.92 -0.87
C PHE A 22 13.69 -1.94 -0.09
N ASP A 23 14.26 -3.11 0.24
CA ASP A 23 13.57 -4.13 1.05
C ASP A 23 13.07 -3.56 2.38
N GLN A 24 13.90 -2.77 3.05
CA GLN A 24 13.52 -2.13 4.31
C GLN A 24 12.37 -1.13 4.14
N VAL A 25 12.39 -0.32 3.05
CA VAL A 25 11.31 0.62 2.76
C VAL A 25 10.00 -0.11 2.46
N ILE A 26 10.03 -1.17 1.66
CA ILE A 26 8.82 -1.95 1.34
C ILE A 26 8.24 -2.59 2.60
N GLY A 27 9.07 -3.21 3.45
CA GLY A 27 8.61 -3.79 4.71
C GLY A 27 8.01 -2.75 5.67
N HIS A 28 8.50 -1.51 5.66
CA HIS A 28 7.86 -0.42 6.40
C HIS A 28 6.52 -0.01 5.78
N ILE A 29 6.42 0.06 4.45
CA ILE A 29 5.14 0.37 3.77
C ILE A 29 4.10 -0.71 4.07
N GLU A 30 4.48 -1.98 4.09
CA GLU A 30 3.63 -3.10 4.50
C GLU A 30 3.06 -2.89 5.91
N ASP A 31 3.93 -2.60 6.87
CA ASP A 31 3.53 -2.34 8.26
C ASP A 31 2.59 -1.14 8.37
N ILE A 32 2.84 -0.08 7.60
CA ILE A 32 2.01 1.14 7.56
C ILE A 32 0.63 0.84 6.97
N VAL A 33 0.57 0.10 5.87
CA VAL A 33 -0.70 -0.28 5.23
C VAL A 33 -1.56 -1.16 6.13
N LEU A 34 -0.93 -2.07 6.85
CA LEU A 34 -1.60 -2.95 7.82
C LEU A 34 -1.98 -2.22 9.11
N SER A 35 -1.38 -1.06 9.38
CA SER A 35 -1.65 -0.28 10.58
C SER A 35 -3.08 0.26 10.64
N GLU A 36 -3.64 0.28 11.85
CA GLU A 36 -4.98 0.79 12.12
C GLU A 36 -5.13 2.28 11.77
N GLU A 37 -4.05 3.06 11.88
CA GLU A 37 -4.02 4.48 11.52
C GLU A 37 -4.30 4.69 10.03
N PHE A 38 -3.72 3.86 9.17
CA PHE A 38 -3.92 3.92 7.73
C PHE A 38 -5.34 3.54 7.35
N GLN A 39 -5.85 2.44 7.91
CA GLN A 39 -7.22 1.98 7.70
C GLN A 39 -8.25 3.03 8.18
N THR A 40 -8.01 3.65 9.35
CA THR A 40 -8.87 4.70 9.90
C THR A 40 -8.85 5.97 9.05
N LEU A 41 -7.68 6.37 8.55
CA LEU A 41 -7.53 7.50 7.63
C LEU A 41 -8.33 7.25 6.35
N HIS A 42 -8.21 6.03 5.79
CA HIS A 42 -8.92 5.60 4.60
C HIS A 42 -10.43 5.57 4.79
N ASP A 43 -10.90 4.91 5.84
CA ASP A 43 -12.33 4.85 6.16
C ASP A 43 -12.91 6.25 6.42
N SER A 44 -12.22 7.10 7.20
CA SER A 44 -12.66 8.48 7.47
C SER A 44 -12.72 9.33 6.19
N PHE A 45 -11.78 9.13 5.27
CA PHE A 45 -11.79 9.83 3.99
C PHE A 45 -12.96 9.35 3.11
N LEU A 46 -13.14 8.02 3.00
CA LEU A 46 -14.26 7.44 2.28
C LEU A 46 -15.58 7.94 2.86
N ASP A 47 -15.82 7.82 4.17
CA ASP A 47 -17.06 8.26 4.82
C ASP A 47 -17.43 9.72 4.52
N LYS A 48 -16.41 10.59 4.54
CA LYS A 48 -16.55 12.02 4.32
C LYS A 48 -16.86 12.40 2.87
N TYR A 49 -16.29 11.67 1.90
CA TYR A 49 -16.35 12.03 0.49
C TYR A 49 -17.27 11.14 -0.36
N CYS A 50 -17.56 9.94 0.11
CA CYS A 50 -18.45 8.96 -0.52
C CYS A 50 -19.83 9.56 -0.86
N MET A 51 -20.38 10.41 0.00
CA MET A 51 -21.67 11.10 -0.24
C MET A 51 -21.63 12.10 -1.41
N LYS A 52 -20.44 12.55 -1.81
CA LYS A 52 -20.24 13.41 -2.99
C LYS A 52 -20.09 12.63 -4.29
N PHE A 53 -19.89 11.31 -4.22
CA PHE A 53 -19.81 10.46 -5.39
C PHE A 53 -21.22 10.02 -5.80
N GLU A 54 -21.63 10.42 -7.00
CA GLU A 54 -22.87 9.97 -7.62
C GLU A 54 -22.54 8.98 -8.74
N ASN A 55 -23.39 7.96 -8.91
CA ASN A 55 -23.25 6.93 -9.95
C ASN A 55 -23.68 7.50 -11.32
N LYS A 56 -23.06 8.62 -11.72
CA LYS A 56 -23.21 9.24 -13.03
C LYS A 56 -21.88 9.17 -13.77
N GLU A 57 -21.97 9.03 -15.09
CA GLU A 57 -20.82 8.96 -15.98
C GLU A 57 -20.06 10.29 -16.08
N GLU A 58 -20.72 11.41 -15.79
CA GLU A 58 -20.09 12.73 -15.78
C GLU A 58 -19.23 12.90 -14.52
N ASN A 59 -17.91 12.79 -14.69
CA ASN A 59 -16.96 13.12 -13.63
C ASN A 59 -17.12 14.61 -13.30
N GLN A 60 -17.61 14.90 -12.11
CA GLN A 60 -17.65 16.28 -11.64
C GLN A 60 -16.22 16.75 -11.36
N LEU A 61 -15.93 18.03 -11.59
CA LEU A 61 -14.63 18.62 -11.23
C LEU A 61 -14.28 18.39 -9.75
N GLU A 62 -15.29 18.29 -8.89
CA GLU A 62 -15.13 17.90 -7.49
C GLU A 62 -14.56 16.50 -7.31
N HIS A 63 -14.86 15.52 -8.18
CA HIS A 63 -14.29 14.16 -8.07
C HIS A 63 -12.79 14.17 -8.29
N MET A 64 -12.31 14.97 -9.25
CA MET A 64 -10.89 15.17 -9.49
C MET A 64 -10.21 15.88 -8.33
N ASP A 65 -10.85 16.92 -7.76
CA ASP A 65 -10.32 17.65 -6.59
C ASP A 65 -10.20 16.73 -5.37
N ILE A 66 -11.22 15.91 -5.12
CA ILE A 66 -11.21 14.93 -4.04
C ILE A 66 -10.13 13.86 -4.28
N PHE A 67 -10.00 13.35 -5.50
CA PHE A 67 -8.98 12.35 -5.85
C PHE A 67 -7.57 12.91 -5.65
N GLN A 68 -7.28 14.12 -6.15
CA GLN A 68 -5.99 14.76 -5.91
C GLN A 68 -5.72 14.93 -4.42
N LYS A 69 -6.73 15.34 -3.66
CA LYS A 69 -6.60 15.48 -2.21
C LYS A 69 -6.34 14.14 -1.53
N TYR A 70 -7.02 13.08 -1.97
CA TYR A 70 -6.79 11.71 -1.53
C TYR A 70 -5.33 11.31 -1.78
N THR A 71 -4.87 11.32 -3.03
CA THR A 71 -3.50 10.93 -3.38
C THR A 71 -2.46 11.74 -2.60
N ILE A 72 -2.63 13.06 -2.47
CA ILE A 72 -1.70 13.90 -1.69
C ILE A 72 -1.71 13.55 -0.20
N THR A 73 -2.89 13.29 0.39
CA THR A 73 -3.00 12.93 1.81
C THR A 73 -2.36 11.56 2.07
N PHE A 74 -2.63 10.57 1.22
CA PHE A 74 -2.09 9.22 1.33
C PHE A 74 -0.58 9.19 1.10
N GLU A 75 -0.09 9.84 0.04
CA GLU A 75 1.35 9.94 -0.26
C GLU A 75 2.10 10.62 0.90
N LYS A 76 1.56 11.72 1.44
CA LYS A 76 2.15 12.40 2.59
C LYS A 76 2.15 11.53 3.84
N PHE A 77 1.07 10.79 4.09
CA PHE A 77 0.99 9.89 5.23
C PHE A 77 2.03 8.79 5.12
N LEU A 78 2.10 8.09 3.98
CA LEU A 78 3.10 7.05 3.71
C LEU A 78 4.53 7.58 3.87
N VAL A 79 4.87 8.70 3.24
CA VAL A 79 6.22 9.29 3.35
C VAL A 79 6.54 9.68 4.78
N ASN A 80 5.58 10.26 5.51
CA ASN A 80 5.77 10.66 6.90
C ASN A 80 5.99 9.45 7.81
N GLU A 81 5.20 8.40 7.66
CA GLU A 81 5.37 7.17 8.45
C GLU A 81 6.69 6.48 8.12
N VAL A 82 7.03 6.30 6.84
CA VAL A 82 8.33 5.71 6.46
C VAL A 82 9.48 6.55 7.02
N THR A 83 9.38 7.88 7.01
CA THR A 83 10.42 8.76 7.58
C THR A 83 10.50 8.68 9.11
N LYS A 84 9.39 8.45 9.81
CA LYS A 84 9.36 8.22 11.26
C LYS A 84 10.03 6.90 11.63
N HIS A 85 9.74 5.83 10.89
CA HIS A 85 10.27 4.49 11.15
C HIS A 85 11.71 4.34 10.66
N MET A 86 12.11 5.11 9.63
CA MET A 86 13.43 5.07 9.02
C MET A 86 14.11 6.45 9.06
N ASN A 87 14.98 6.64 10.05
CA ASN A 87 15.73 7.89 10.26
C ASN A 87 16.62 8.30 9.07
N ASN A 88 16.99 7.36 8.21
CA ASN A 88 17.83 7.56 7.03
C ASN A 88 17.02 7.40 5.72
N PHE A 89 15.69 7.57 5.77
CA PHE A 89 14.88 7.48 4.57
C PHE A 89 15.27 8.57 3.56
N ASP A 90 15.66 8.14 2.36
CA ASP A 90 15.95 9.03 1.25
C ASP A 90 14.98 8.73 0.10
N MET A 91 13.94 9.56 -0.04
CA MET A 91 12.93 9.43 -1.08
C MET A 91 13.54 9.52 -2.49
N LYS A 92 14.62 10.29 -2.68
CA LYS A 92 15.28 10.40 -4.00
C LYS A 92 16.00 9.12 -4.34
N ARG A 93 16.65 8.50 -3.35
CA ARG A 93 17.24 7.17 -3.49
C ARG A 93 16.16 6.14 -3.82
N PHE A 94 15.08 6.09 -3.05
CA PHE A 94 13.97 5.17 -3.30
C PHE A 94 13.40 5.30 -4.73
N ALA A 95 13.07 6.53 -5.15
CA ALA A 95 12.56 6.79 -6.51
C ALA A 95 13.57 6.46 -7.62
N LYS A 96 14.88 6.55 -7.34
CA LYS A 96 15.94 6.15 -8.27
C LYS A 96 16.03 4.63 -8.39
N GLU A 97 15.92 3.91 -7.27
CA GLU A 97 15.94 2.44 -7.27
C GLU A 97 14.72 1.89 -7.98
N LEU A 98 13.52 2.42 -7.69
CA LEU A 98 12.28 2.05 -8.39
C LEU A 98 12.39 2.23 -9.91
N ARG A 99 12.91 3.38 -10.37
CA ARG A 99 13.18 3.62 -11.80
C ARG A 99 14.25 2.72 -12.39
N SER A 100 15.26 2.36 -11.60
CA SER A 100 16.33 1.48 -12.05
C SER A 100 15.83 0.06 -12.23
N TYR A 101 14.94 -0.44 -11.36
CA TYR A 101 14.29 -1.74 -11.53
C TYR A 101 13.41 -1.77 -12.78
N GLU A 102 12.61 -0.71 -13.00
CA GLU A 102 11.83 -0.55 -14.22
C GLU A 102 12.69 -0.51 -15.49
N ALA A 103 13.76 0.29 -15.49
CA ALA A 103 14.59 0.48 -16.67
C ALA A 103 15.45 -0.75 -17.02
N ASN A 104 15.87 -1.51 -16.02
CA ASN A 104 16.72 -2.70 -16.21
C ASN A 104 15.90 -3.99 -16.39
N GLY A 105 14.56 -3.93 -16.32
CA GLY A 105 13.69 -5.10 -16.37
C GLY A 105 13.96 -6.11 -15.24
N GLN A 106 14.61 -5.64 -14.17
CA GLN A 106 14.98 -6.44 -13.02
C GLN A 106 13.96 -6.10 -11.94
N ASP A 107 13.03 -7.02 -11.70
CA ASP A 107 12.01 -6.88 -10.66
C ASP A 107 12.41 -7.81 -9.51
N PRO A 108 13.34 -7.37 -8.63
CA PRO A 108 13.69 -8.19 -7.48
C PRO A 108 12.44 -8.43 -6.65
N TRP A 109 12.17 -9.69 -6.36
CA TRP A 109 11.00 -10.18 -5.61
C TRP A 109 9.65 -10.11 -6.32
N ASP A 110 9.61 -9.91 -7.64
CA ASP A 110 8.33 -9.76 -8.36
C ASP A 110 7.47 -8.66 -7.70
N PHE A 111 8.13 -7.61 -7.21
CA PHE A 111 7.50 -6.46 -6.56
C PHE A 111 6.32 -5.92 -7.37
N ARG A 112 6.38 -5.94 -8.71
CA ARG A 112 5.25 -5.54 -9.58
C ARG A 112 4.01 -6.41 -9.45
N ASP A 113 4.19 -7.68 -9.10
CA ASP A 113 3.13 -8.65 -8.82
C ASP A 113 2.84 -8.75 -7.31
N SER A 114 3.50 -7.94 -6.48
CA SER A 114 3.19 -7.87 -5.04
C SER A 114 1.88 -7.14 -4.78
N GLU A 115 1.13 -7.61 -3.78
CA GLU A 115 -0.13 -7.00 -3.32
C GLU A 115 0.08 -5.54 -2.88
N ILE A 116 1.27 -5.21 -2.38
CA ILE A 116 1.63 -3.86 -1.95
C ILE A 116 1.80 -2.93 -3.14
N TYR A 117 2.38 -3.40 -4.24
CA TYR A 117 2.47 -2.60 -5.45
C TYR A 117 1.08 -2.36 -6.06
N GLU A 118 0.24 -3.39 -6.14
CA GLU A 118 -1.14 -3.24 -6.60
C GLU A 118 -1.92 -2.23 -5.73
N LEU A 119 -1.78 -2.36 -4.40
CA LEU A 119 -2.39 -1.42 -3.47
C LEU A 119 -1.88 0.01 -3.65
N LEU A 120 -0.57 0.22 -3.73
CA LEU A 120 0.00 1.54 -3.98
C LEU A 120 -0.47 2.12 -5.31
N HIS A 121 -0.54 1.28 -6.35
CA HIS A 121 -1.03 1.68 -7.67
C HIS A 121 -2.50 2.11 -7.61
N SER A 122 -3.32 1.41 -6.81
CA SER A 122 -4.73 1.77 -6.64
C SER A 122 -4.94 3.21 -6.10
N PHE A 123 -3.98 3.76 -5.33
CA PHE A 123 -4.06 5.14 -4.84
C PHE A 123 -3.81 6.21 -5.90
N HIS A 124 -3.16 5.81 -7.00
CA HIS A 124 -2.89 6.65 -8.16
C HIS A 124 -3.86 6.39 -9.31
N ASP A 125 -4.77 5.43 -9.17
CA ASP A 125 -5.78 5.11 -10.17
C ASP A 125 -7.14 5.72 -9.82
N PHE A 126 -7.60 6.67 -10.64
CA PHE A 126 -8.87 7.35 -10.40
C PHE A 126 -10.07 6.41 -10.54
N GLN A 127 -10.00 5.43 -11.43
CA GLN A 127 -11.12 4.53 -11.68
C GLN A 127 -11.37 3.62 -10.47
N THR A 128 -10.30 3.02 -9.95
CA THR A 128 -10.31 2.21 -8.72
C THR A 128 -10.81 3.03 -7.53
N PHE A 129 -10.33 4.27 -7.39
CA PHE A 129 -10.82 5.18 -6.37
C PHE A 129 -12.32 5.51 -6.50
N LYS A 130 -12.81 5.76 -7.72
CA LYS A 130 -14.22 6.04 -7.99
C LYS A 130 -15.09 4.83 -7.65
N GLU A 131 -14.68 3.63 -8.07
CA GLU A 131 -15.37 2.38 -7.76
C GLU A 131 -15.44 2.14 -6.26
N LEU A 132 -14.33 2.34 -5.55
CA LEU A 132 -14.26 2.22 -4.09
C LEU A 132 -15.23 3.20 -3.39
N MET A 133 -15.31 4.45 -3.83
CA MET A 133 -16.24 5.44 -3.28
C MET A 133 -17.71 5.07 -3.49
N LEU A 134 -18.04 4.54 -4.68
CA LEU A 134 -19.38 4.07 -5.02
C LEU A 134 -19.75 2.79 -4.26
N ASP A 135 -18.80 1.87 -4.06
CA ASP A 135 -18.99 0.66 -3.28
C ASP A 135 -19.21 1.00 -1.80
N TYR A 136 -18.37 1.85 -1.21
CA TYR A 136 -18.52 2.32 0.16
C TYR A 136 -19.88 3.00 0.38
N ARG A 137 -20.35 3.76 -0.61
CA ARG A 137 -21.69 4.36 -0.60
C ARG A 137 -22.77 3.31 -0.57
N SER A 138 -22.67 2.34 -1.47
CA SER A 138 -23.66 1.27 -1.62
C SER A 138 -23.75 0.43 -0.35
N ARG A 139 -22.62 0.14 0.29
CA ARG A 139 -22.57 -0.52 1.61
C ARG A 139 -23.27 0.29 2.69
N LYS A 140 -23.00 1.60 2.75
CA LYS A 140 -23.61 2.51 3.74
C LYS A 140 -25.12 2.70 3.53
N GLU A 141 -25.59 2.61 2.28
CA GLU A 141 -27.01 2.66 1.91
C GLU A 141 -27.73 1.30 2.05
N GLY A 142 -27.00 0.23 2.41
CA GLY A 142 -27.56 -1.11 2.70
C GLY A 142 -27.65 -2.05 1.49
N ASN A 143 -26.99 -1.74 0.37
CA ASN A 143 -26.94 -2.57 -0.83
C ASN A 143 -25.63 -3.38 -0.84
N MET A 144 -25.69 -4.63 -0.39
CA MET A 144 -24.54 -5.51 -0.21
C MET A 144 -24.18 -6.25 -1.50
N GLN A 145 -23.05 -5.90 -2.12
CA GLN A 145 -22.27 -6.82 -2.96
C GLN A 145 -20.82 -6.74 -2.48
N HIS A 146 -20.28 -7.88 -2.03
CA HIS A 146 -18.91 -7.98 -1.55
C HIS A 146 -17.94 -7.67 -2.69
N LEU A 147 -17.30 -6.50 -2.66
CA LEU A 147 -15.95 -6.37 -3.21
C LEU A 147 -15.00 -6.75 -2.07
N ASN A 148 -14.54 -8.00 -2.11
CA ASN A 148 -13.38 -8.41 -1.34
C ASN A 148 -12.18 -7.60 -1.85
N PHE A 149 -11.87 -6.50 -1.17
CA PHE A 149 -10.47 -6.15 -0.97
C PHE A 149 -9.93 -7.15 0.06
N ASP A 150 -9.65 -8.37 -0.40
CA ASP A 150 -8.99 -9.44 0.38
C ASP A 150 -7.62 -8.98 0.91
N ILE A 151 -7.09 -7.86 0.39
CA ILE A 151 -5.79 -7.27 0.74
C ILE A 151 -5.78 -6.63 2.14
N LEU A 152 -6.93 -6.20 2.71
CA LEU A 152 -6.94 -5.44 3.97
C LEU A 152 -7.63 -6.12 5.16
N ILE A 153 -8.16 -7.34 5.02
CA ILE A 153 -8.83 -8.03 6.14
C ILE A 153 -8.37 -9.47 6.26
N THR A 154 -7.18 -9.67 6.82
CA THR A 154 -6.92 -10.82 7.70
C THR A 154 -7.15 -10.39 9.14
N LYS A 155 -8.41 -10.10 9.50
CA LYS A 155 -8.81 -10.32 10.89
C LYS A 155 -8.90 -11.83 11.08
N PRO A 156 -8.08 -12.45 11.94
CA PRO A 156 -8.30 -13.84 12.29
C PRO A 156 -9.70 -13.93 12.89
N LEU A 157 -10.51 -14.83 12.32
CA LEU A 157 -11.74 -15.31 12.94
C LEU A 157 -11.35 -15.82 14.34
N LEU A 158 -11.60 -14.98 15.35
CA LEU A 158 -11.76 -15.41 16.72
C LEU A 158 -13.07 -16.20 16.76
N ASP A 159 -12.97 -17.49 16.47
CA ASP A 159 -13.96 -18.46 16.92
C ASP A 159 -13.61 -18.85 18.37
N GLU A 160 -14.66 -18.82 19.18
CA GLU A 160 -14.78 -18.96 20.63
C GLU A 160 -14.26 -20.31 21.19
#